data_AF-A0A3D0XXA4-F1
#
_entry.id   AF-A0A3D0XXA4-F1
#
_cell.length_a   1.000
_cell.length_b   1.000
_cell.length_c   1.000
_cell.angle_alpha   90.00
_cell.angle_beta   90.00
_cell.angle_gamma   90.00
#
_symmetry.space_group_name_H-M   'P 1'
#
loop_
_entity.id
_entity.type
_entity.pdbx_description
1 polymer ?
#
loop_
_entity_poly.entity_id
_entity_poly.type
_entity_poly.pdbx_seq_one_letter_code
_entity_poly.pdbx_strand_id
1 'polypeptide(L)'
;DILVITGHDGMFNKKHGFYDIYNYRNSKYFIETVREARRFEKDYYTDLMIFAGACQSYFEALIQAGANFASSPARILIDIMDPLKVARKIATTDEFNYISIEDIEKELRDGRRGIGGIGAKR
;
A
#
# COMPACT_ATOMS: atom_id res chain seq x y z
N ASP A 1 -15.01 4.87 -0.73
CA ASP A 1 -14.76 3.43 -0.93
C ASP A 1 -13.35 3.00 -0.53
N ILE A 2 -13.15 1.69 -0.32
CA ILE A 2 -11.84 1.11 0.00
C ILE A 2 -11.51 0.01 -1.02
N LEU A 3 -10.39 0.17 -1.71
CA LEU A 3 -9.84 -0.80 -2.66
C LEU A 3 -8.55 -1.40 -2.12
N VAL A 4 -8.48 -2.73 -2.04
CA VAL A 4 -7.29 -3.47 -1.62
C VAL A 4 -6.75 -4.25 -2.80
N ILE A 5 -5.56 -3.88 -3.28
CA ILE A 5 -4.85 -4.53 -4.38
C ILE A 5 -3.70 -5.34 -3.78
N THR A 6 -3.84 -6.67 -3.75
CA THR A 6 -2.81 -7.54 -3.19
C THR A 6 -2.73 -8.87 -3.95
N GLY A 7 -1.76 -9.70 -3.59
CA GLY A 7 -1.48 -10.97 -4.26
C GLY A 7 -0.13 -11.52 -3.84
N HIS A 8 0.56 -12.21 -4.76
CA HIS A 8 1.94 -12.59 -4.55
C HIS A 8 2.88 -11.57 -5.17
N ASP A 9 3.95 -11.20 -4.49
CA ASP A 9 5.03 -10.40 -5.05
C ASP A 9 6.35 -10.80 -4.41
N GLY A 10 7.43 -10.26 -4.94
CA GLY A 10 8.75 -10.55 -4.45
C GLY A 10 9.79 -9.81 -5.25
N MET A 11 10.81 -9.33 -4.54
CA MET A 11 12.00 -8.75 -5.16
C MET A 11 12.96 -9.89 -5.54
N PHE A 12 13.36 -9.97 -6.81
CA PHE A 12 14.23 -11.03 -7.31
C PHE A 12 15.65 -10.90 -6.74
N ASN A 13 16.25 -9.73 -6.87
CA ASN A 13 17.56 -9.41 -6.30
C ASN A 13 17.39 -8.50 -5.09
N LYS A 14 17.76 -8.98 -3.91
CA LYS A 14 17.58 -8.26 -2.64
C LYS A 14 18.75 -7.33 -2.26
N LYS A 15 19.82 -7.30 -3.06
CA LYS A 15 21.04 -6.52 -2.76
C LYS A 15 21.09 -5.17 -3.47
N HIS A 16 20.49 -5.07 -4.66
CA HIS A 16 20.48 -3.84 -5.46
C HIS A 16 19.23 -3.79 -6.35
N GLY A 17 19.04 -2.68 -7.07
CA GLY A 17 17.89 -2.53 -7.98
C GLY A 17 16.56 -2.31 -7.26
N PHE A 18 16.59 -1.64 -6.10
CA PHE A 18 15.36 -1.30 -5.33
C PHE A 18 14.39 -0.42 -6.09
N TYR A 19 14.90 0.33 -7.07
CA TYR A 19 14.11 1.24 -7.90
C TYR A 19 13.87 0.73 -9.32
N ASP A 20 14.30 -0.50 -9.62
CA ASP A 20 14.05 -1.14 -10.92
C ASP A 20 12.76 -1.94 -10.87
N ILE A 21 11.77 -1.53 -11.67
CA ILE A 21 10.47 -2.21 -11.73
C ILE A 21 10.56 -3.67 -12.18
N TYR A 22 11.55 -4.01 -12.99
CA TYR A 22 11.75 -5.39 -13.47
C TYR A 22 12.37 -6.30 -12.41
N ASN A 23 12.85 -5.73 -11.31
CA ASN A 23 13.32 -6.49 -10.16
C ASN A 23 12.19 -6.98 -9.24
N TYR A 24 10.93 -6.71 -9.59
CA TYR A 24 9.75 -7.12 -8.84
C TYR A 24 8.85 -8.00 -9.69
N ARG A 25 8.34 -9.07 -9.08
CA ARG A 25 7.54 -10.07 -9.79
C ARG A 25 6.24 -9.48 -10.35
N ASN A 26 5.47 -8.81 -9.50
CA ASN A 26 4.11 -8.36 -9.82
C ASN A 26 3.84 -6.89 -9.52
N SER A 27 4.77 -6.17 -8.89
CA SER A 27 4.61 -4.73 -8.60
C SER A 27 4.17 -3.91 -9.83
N LYS A 28 4.64 -4.24 -11.04
CA LYS A 28 4.24 -3.53 -12.27
C LYS A 28 2.73 -3.57 -12.52
N TYR A 29 2.10 -4.72 -12.28
CA TYR A 29 0.66 -4.90 -12.48
C TYR A 29 -0.12 -4.20 -11.37
N PHE A 30 0.37 -4.24 -10.13
CA PHE A 30 -0.25 -3.49 -9.04
C PHE A 30 -0.24 -1.99 -9.31
N ILE A 31 0.89 -1.46 -9.82
CA ILE A 31 1.02 -0.05 -10.22
C ILE A 31 0.03 0.30 -11.33
N GLU A 32 -0.09 -0.54 -12.36
CA GLU A 32 -1.07 -0.34 -13.44
C GLU A 32 -2.50 -0.31 -12.90
N THR A 33 -2.87 -1.24 -12.01
CA THR A 33 -4.19 -1.27 -11.37
C THR A 33 -4.45 -0.01 -10.55
N VAL A 34 -3.47 0.48 -9.78
CA VAL A 34 -3.59 1.74 -9.03
C VAL A 34 -3.83 2.92 -9.98
N ARG A 35 -3.06 3.00 -11.07
CA ARG A 35 -3.21 4.07 -12.07
C ARG A 35 -4.59 4.04 -12.72
N GLU A 36 -5.06 2.87 -13.11
CA GLU A 36 -6.40 2.72 -13.69
C GLU A 36 -7.49 3.13 -12.70
N ALA A 37 -7.40 2.71 -11.43
CA ALA A 37 -8.34 3.17 -10.40
C ALA A 37 -8.34 4.71 -10.26
N ARG A 38 -7.16 5.34 -10.30
CA ARG A 38 -7.01 6.81 -10.24
C ARG A 38 -7.44 7.54 -11.50
N ARG A 39 -7.61 6.85 -12.64
CA ARG A 39 -8.26 7.45 -13.82
C ARG A 39 -9.75 7.67 -13.61
N PHE A 40 -10.40 6.80 -12.83
CA PHE A 40 -11.80 6.95 -12.44
C PHE A 40 -11.95 7.92 -11.28
N GLU A 41 -11.20 7.71 -10.19
CA GLU A 41 -11.25 8.56 -8.99
C GLU A 41 -9.95 9.32 -8.78
N LYS A 42 -9.94 10.59 -9.20
CA LYS A 42 -8.75 11.44 -9.21
C LYS A 42 -8.42 12.04 -7.85
N ASP A 43 -9.39 12.11 -6.93
CA ASP A 43 -9.12 12.62 -5.59
C ASP A 43 -8.46 11.51 -4.75
N TYR A 44 -7.33 11.88 -4.15
CA TYR A 44 -6.51 10.98 -3.35
C TYR A 44 -6.99 10.90 -1.90
N TYR A 45 -7.88 11.81 -1.47
CA TYR A 45 -8.17 12.06 -0.06
C TYR A 45 -9.64 11.91 0.33
N THR A 46 -10.57 11.85 -0.61
CA THR A 46 -12.01 11.86 -0.28
C THR A 46 -12.72 10.58 -0.67
N ASP A 47 -12.60 10.15 -1.94
CA ASP A 47 -13.60 9.21 -2.46
C ASP A 47 -13.12 7.76 -2.55
N LEU A 48 -11.84 7.53 -2.87
CA LEU A 48 -11.28 6.18 -3.01
C LEU A 48 -9.96 6.01 -2.26
N MET A 49 -9.99 5.18 -1.22
CA MET A 49 -8.82 4.80 -0.45
C MET A 49 -8.22 3.52 -1.02
N ILE A 50 -6.95 3.57 -1.42
CA ILE A 50 -6.26 2.45 -2.07
C ILE A 50 -5.14 1.93 -1.17
N PHE A 51 -5.23 0.66 -0.78
CA PHE A 51 -4.08 -0.12 -0.31
C PHE A 51 -3.52 -0.94 -1.47
N ALA A 52 -2.21 -0.93 -1.69
CA ALA A 52 -1.60 -1.72 -2.75
C ALA A 52 -0.31 -2.45 -2.32
N GLY A 53 -0.14 -3.67 -2.81
CA GLY A 53 1.09 -4.45 -2.70
C GLY A 53 0.95 -5.76 -1.92
N ALA A 54 2.06 -6.47 -1.86
CA ALA A 54 2.24 -7.73 -1.15
C ALA A 54 3.65 -7.79 -0.53
N CYS A 55 4.15 -8.99 -0.25
CA CYS A 55 5.51 -9.19 0.26
C CYS A 55 6.57 -8.59 -0.69
N GLN A 56 7.46 -7.78 -0.11
CA GLN A 56 8.59 -7.17 -0.80
C GLN A 56 8.25 -6.32 -2.03
N SER A 57 7.04 -5.77 -2.10
CA SER A 57 6.61 -4.93 -3.23
C SER A 57 7.41 -3.64 -3.37
N TYR A 58 7.40 -3.06 -4.58
CA TYR A 58 8.00 -1.77 -4.90
C TYR A 58 7.14 -0.62 -4.33
N PHE A 59 7.26 -0.43 -3.01
CA PHE A 59 6.51 0.55 -2.24
C PHE A 59 6.46 1.94 -2.86
N GLU A 60 7.61 2.53 -3.19
CA GLU A 60 7.70 3.91 -3.66
C GLU A 60 6.94 4.11 -4.98
N ALA A 61 7.03 3.15 -5.90
CA ALA A 61 6.31 3.21 -7.16
C ALA A 61 4.79 3.05 -6.98
N LEU A 62 4.33 2.28 -5.99
CA LEU A 62 2.91 2.14 -5.65
C LEU A 62 2.34 3.44 -5.07
N ILE A 63 3.08 4.07 -4.15
CA ILE A 63 2.71 5.38 -3.61
C ILE A 63 2.69 6.43 -4.72
N GLN A 64 3.74 6.47 -5.57
CA GLN A 64 3.80 7.39 -6.69
C GLN A 64 2.68 7.17 -7.71
N ALA A 65 2.21 5.93 -7.87
CA ALA A 65 1.05 5.61 -8.71
C ALA A 65 -0.28 6.11 -8.14
N GLY A 66 -0.33 6.33 -6.82
CA GLY A 66 -1.47 6.93 -6.13
C GLY A 66 -2.15 6.06 -5.09
N ALA A 67 -1.47 5.04 -4.58
CA ALA A 67 -1.93 4.31 -3.41
C ALA A 67 -1.82 5.20 -2.15
N ASN A 68 -2.83 5.14 -1.28
CA ASN A 68 -2.81 5.79 0.03
C ASN A 68 -1.84 5.09 0.98
N PHE A 69 -1.90 3.75 0.98
CA PHE A 69 -1.02 2.88 1.72
C PHE A 69 -0.44 1.81 0.79
N ALA A 70 0.80 1.43 1.05
CA ALA A 70 1.43 0.34 0.33
C ALA A 70 2.32 -0.52 1.22
N SER A 71 2.47 -1.78 0.84
CA SER A 71 3.27 -2.73 1.59
C SER A 71 4.78 -2.62 1.31
N SER A 72 5.53 -3.14 2.25
CA SER A 72 6.97 -3.39 2.25
C SER A 72 7.85 -2.18 1.90
N PRO A 73 7.74 -1.03 2.61
CA PRO A 73 8.75 0.02 2.53
C PRO A 73 10.18 -0.52 2.70
N ALA A 74 10.38 -1.44 3.66
CA ALA A 74 11.68 -2.07 3.90
C ALA A 74 11.94 -3.34 3.04
N ARG A 75 11.12 -3.62 2.02
CA ARG A 75 11.20 -4.81 1.15
C ARG A 75 11.22 -6.15 1.90
N ILE A 76 10.47 -6.23 3.00
CA ILE A 76 10.33 -7.42 3.84
C ILE A 76 9.08 -8.22 3.50
N LEU A 77 9.01 -9.46 3.99
CA LEU A 77 7.76 -10.20 4.06
C LEU A 77 6.84 -9.50 5.06
N ILE A 78 5.55 -9.40 4.73
CA ILE A 78 4.53 -8.82 5.61
C ILE A 78 3.58 -9.92 6.08
N ASP A 79 2.81 -9.65 7.13
CA ASP A 79 1.75 -10.58 7.52
C ASP A 79 0.58 -10.52 6.53
N ILE A 80 -0.04 -11.67 6.26
CA ILE A 80 -1.19 -11.74 5.35
C ILE A 80 -2.39 -10.93 5.87
N MET A 81 -2.48 -10.73 7.19
CA MET A 81 -3.55 -9.95 7.81
C MET A 81 -3.29 -8.45 7.80
N ASP A 82 -2.05 -8.02 7.58
CA ASP A 82 -1.69 -6.60 7.68
C ASP A 82 -2.48 -5.70 6.69
N PRO A 83 -2.68 -6.06 5.41
CA PRO A 83 -3.58 -5.32 4.51
C PRO A 83 -5.01 -5.20 5.03
N LEU A 84 -5.54 -6.26 5.67
CA LEU A 84 -6.90 -6.27 6.22
C LEU A 84 -7.02 -5.37 7.45
N LYS A 85 -5.98 -5.29 8.28
CA LYS A 85 -5.96 -4.36 9.43
C LYS A 85 -6.01 -2.91 8.99
N VAL A 86 -5.26 -2.55 7.93
CA VAL A 86 -5.31 -1.21 7.34
C VAL A 86 -6.71 -0.92 6.80
N ALA A 87 -7.25 -1.80 5.96
CA ALA A 87 -8.58 -1.61 5.38
C ALA A 87 -9.67 -1.49 6.45
N ARG A 88 -9.63 -2.34 7.48
CA ARG A 88 -10.53 -2.27 8.63
C ARG A 88 -10.42 -0.92 9.33
N LYS A 89 -9.19 -0.46 9.63
CA LYS A 89 -8.98 0.82 10.31
C LYS A 89 -9.66 1.96 9.54
N ILE A 90 -9.42 2.04 8.23
CA ILE A 90 -10.02 3.03 7.35
C ILE A 90 -11.56 2.93 7.37
N ALA A 91 -12.10 1.71 7.29
CA ALA A 91 -13.55 1.50 7.28
C ALA A 91 -14.24 1.91 8.58
N THR A 92 -13.55 1.77 9.72
CA THR A 92 -14.14 1.99 11.05
C THR A 92 -13.88 3.36 11.64
N THR A 93 -12.96 4.13 11.06
CA THR A 93 -12.69 5.50 11.48
C THR A 93 -13.77 6.44 10.93
N ASP A 94 -14.14 7.41 11.76
CA ASP A 94 -15.06 8.51 11.42
C ASP A 94 -14.55 9.34 10.23
N GLU A 95 -15.46 9.77 9.35
CA GLU A 95 -15.19 10.58 8.14
C GLU A 95 -14.45 11.90 8.42
N PHE A 96 -14.59 12.46 9.62
CA PHE A 96 -13.89 13.69 9.95
C PHE A 96 -12.42 13.49 10.32
N ASN A 97 -11.99 12.24 10.54
CA ASN A 97 -10.65 11.93 11.04
C ASN A 97 -9.68 11.51 9.94
N TYR A 98 -8.47 12.08 10.00
CA TYR A 98 -7.34 11.64 9.20
C TYR A 98 -6.67 10.42 9.85
N ILE A 99 -6.31 9.43 9.03
CA ILE A 99 -5.61 8.22 9.44
C ILE A 99 -4.22 8.23 8.82
N SER A 100 -3.23 8.21 9.69
CA SER A 100 -1.81 8.12 9.35
C SER A 100 -1.27 6.70 9.61
N ILE A 101 -0.03 6.44 9.23
CA ILE A 101 0.59 5.14 9.51
C ILE A 101 0.83 4.97 11.03
N GLU A 102 1.08 6.06 11.74
CA GLU A 102 1.22 6.14 13.20
C GLU A 102 0.02 5.53 13.93
N ASP A 103 -1.19 5.72 13.37
CA ASP A 103 -2.44 5.27 13.97
C ASP A 103 -2.66 3.75 13.82
N ILE A 104 -1.92 3.11 12.92
CA ILE A 104 -2.06 1.70 12.55
C ILE A 104 -0.83 0.88 12.95
N GLU A 105 0.36 1.48 13.02
CA GLU A 105 1.64 0.77 13.08
C GLU A 105 1.74 -0.23 14.24
N LYS A 106 1.08 0.04 15.37
CA LYS A 106 1.06 -0.85 16.54
C LYS A 106 0.24 -2.13 16.33
N GLU A 107 -0.68 -2.12 15.37
CA GLU A 107 -1.50 -3.29 15.01
C GLU A 107 -0.79 -4.17 13.95
N LEU A 108 0.21 -3.63 13.27
CA LEU A 108 0.94 -4.32 12.19
C LEU A 108 2.08 -5.16 12.73
N ARG A 109 2.39 -6.27 12.06
CA ARG A 109 3.47 -7.18 12.50
C ARG A 109 4.83 -6.49 12.55
N ASP A 110 5.17 -5.73 11.50
CA ASP A 110 6.47 -5.07 11.33
C ASP A 110 6.36 -3.54 11.31
N GLY A 111 5.21 -2.99 11.74
CA GLY A 111 4.95 -1.56 11.75
C GLY A 111 5.24 -0.89 10.40
N ARG A 112 5.91 0.27 10.45
CA ARG A 112 6.30 1.07 9.27
C ARG A 112 7.24 0.36 8.29
N ARG A 113 7.93 -0.69 8.73
CA ARG A 113 8.79 -1.48 7.84
C ARG A 113 7.94 -2.35 6.92
N GLY A 114 6.79 -2.80 7.41
CA GLY A 114 5.85 -3.66 6.71
C GLY A 114 4.84 -2.89 5.88
N ILE A 115 4.30 -1.77 6.36
CA ILE A 115 3.38 -0.91 5.60
C ILE A 115 3.76 0.55 5.81
N GLY A 116 3.68 1.32 4.75
CA GLY A 116 3.76 2.78 4.81
C GLY A 116 2.63 3.40 4.00
N GLY A 117 2.59 4.72 3.96
CA GLY A 117 1.59 5.44 3.19
C GLY A 117 1.65 6.93 3.44
N ILE A 118 0.90 7.66 2.61
CA ILE A 118 0.66 9.09 2.82
C ILE A 118 -0.47 9.33 3.82
N GLY A 119 -1.32 8.32 4.04
CA GLY A 119 -2.50 8.40 4.90
C GLY A 119 -3.80 8.39 4.10
N ALA A 120 -4.92 8.41 4.83
CA ALA A 120 -6.27 8.39 4.29
C ALA A 120 -7.19 9.25 5.15
N LYS A 121 -8.19 9.85 4.52
CA LYS A 121 -9.34 10.43 5.20
C LYS A 121 -10.58 9.79 4.58
N ARG A 122 -11.57 9.45 5.40
CA ARG A 122 -12.82 8.87 4.89
C ARG A 122 -13.78 9.97 4.45
#